data_AF-A0A2R4SW91-F1
#
_entry.id   AF-A0A2R4SW91-F1
#
_cell.length_a   1.000
_cell.length_b   1.000
_cell.length_c   1.000
_cell.angle_alpha   90.00
_cell.angle_beta   90.00
_cell.angle_gamma   90.00
#
_symmetry.space_group_name_H-M   'P 1'
#
loop_
_entity.id
_entity.type
_entity.pdbx_description
1 polymer ?
#
loop_
_entity_poly.entity_id
_entity_poly.type
_entity_poly.pdbx_seq_one_letter_code
_entity_poly.pdbx_strand_id
1 'polypeptide(L)'
;MQIVRRRRIVTTGKVALERVYAVTDLTADQADAPEIAHRVREHWGIENKIHHVRDTSWAEDASRVRTGTSPRAMAGLRNLALGALRLAGHISIAAGLRHHARDATRPLATLGIT
;
A
#
# COMPACT_ATOMS: atom_id res chain seq x y z
N MET A 1 10.33 22.71 -0.12
CA MET A 1 11.17 22.12 -1.19
C MET A 1 10.44 22.19 -2.53
N GLN A 2 11.16 22.23 -3.66
CA GLN A 2 10.57 22.10 -5.00
C GLN A 2 10.97 20.76 -5.62
N ILE A 3 9.98 20.01 -6.13
CA ILE A 3 10.16 18.73 -6.81
C ILE A 3 9.67 18.88 -8.25
N VAL A 4 10.51 18.50 -9.21
CA VAL A 4 10.12 18.44 -10.62
C VAL A 4 9.93 16.97 -11.00
N ARG A 5 8.71 16.61 -11.42
CA ARG A 5 8.36 15.25 -11.84
C ARG A 5 8.17 15.23 -13.36
N ARG A 6 8.81 14.27 -14.02
CA ARG A 6 8.61 13.97 -15.44
C ARG A 6 7.83 12.66 -15.55
N ARG A 7 6.61 12.73 -16.08
CA ARG A 7 5.75 11.57 -16.32
C ARG A 7 5.64 11.30 -17.81
N ARG A 8 5.88 10.06 -18.24
CA ARG A 8 5.59 9.60 -19.60
C ARG A 8 4.35 8.74 -19.59
N ILE A 9 3.36 9.08 -20.40
CA ILE A 9 2.18 8.24 -20.62
C ILE A 9 2.60 7.16 -21.61
N VAL A 10 2.62 5.90 -21.16
CA VAL A 10 3.13 4.77 -21.96
C VAL A 10 2.32 4.58 -23.25
N THR A 11 1.00 4.73 -23.18
CA THR A 11 0.09 4.50 -24.33
C THR A 11 0.20 5.56 -25.42
N THR A 12 0.51 6.81 -25.09
CA THR A 12 0.53 7.92 -26.05
C THR A 12 1.93 8.49 -26.31
N GLY A 13 2.93 8.04 -25.54
CA GLY A 13 4.28 8.57 -25.56
C GLY A 13 4.43 10.00 -24.99
N LYS A 14 3.31 10.69 -24.69
CA LYS A 14 3.31 12.08 -24.21
C LYS A 14 4.07 12.20 -22.90
N VAL A 15 4.90 13.23 -22.81
CA VAL A 15 5.66 13.58 -21.61
C VAL A 15 5.01 14.80 -20.98
N ALA A 16 4.68 14.69 -19.70
CA ALA A 16 4.21 15.79 -18.87
C ALA A 16 5.28 16.13 -17.82
N LEU A 17 5.43 17.42 -17.55
CA LEU A 17 6.24 17.95 -16.46
C LEU A 17 5.31 18.56 -15.42
N GLU A 18 5.54 18.20 -14.17
CA GLU A 18 4.78 18.69 -13.02
C GLU A 18 5.75 19.26 -12.00
N ARG A 19 5.46 20.46 -11.49
CA ARG A 19 6.19 21.06 -10.36
C ARG A 19 5.34 20.94 -9.12
N VAL A 20 5.89 20.30 -8.10
CA VAL A 20 5.23 20.10 -6.80
C VAL A 20 6.08 20.80 -5.74
N TYR A 21 5.43 21.56 -4.87
CA TYR A 21 6.07 22.13 -3.70
C TYR A 21 5.65 21.30 -2.49
N ALA A 22 6.63 20.73 -1.79
CA ALA A 22 6.39 19.93 -0.61
C ALA A 22 6.96 20.62 0.63
N VAL A 23 6.26 20.45 1.74
CA VAL A 23 6.62 20.97 3.06
C VAL A 23 7.20 19.82 3.88
N THR A 24 8.25 20.12 4.64
CA THR A 24 8.87 19.16 5.56
C THR A 24 9.45 19.93 6.73
N ASP A 25 9.42 19.27 7.88
CA ASP A 25 9.96 19.73 9.15
C ASP A 25 11.49 19.47 9.23
N LEU A 26 12.05 18.77 8.24
CA LEU A 26 13.49 18.51 8.13
C LEU A 26 14.24 19.79 7.71
N THR A 27 15.32 20.09 8.43
CA THR A 27 16.25 21.17 8.05
C THR A 27 17.21 20.72 6.96
N ALA A 28 17.90 21.67 6.33
CA ALA A 28 18.89 21.38 5.28
C ALA A 28 20.06 20.52 5.76
N ASP A 29 20.38 20.56 7.06
CA ASP A 29 21.43 19.73 7.67
C ASP A 29 20.94 18.30 7.99
N GLN A 30 19.62 18.09 8.10
CA GLN A 30 19.02 16.81 8.44
C GLN A 30 18.76 15.92 7.22
N ALA A 31 18.49 16.51 6.06
CA ALA A 31 18.28 15.76 4.83
C ALA A 31 18.61 16.62 3.60
N ASP A 32 19.43 16.06 2.72
CA ASP A 32 19.75 16.68 1.45
C ASP A 32 18.65 16.42 0.39
N ALA A 33 18.77 17.08 -0.76
CA ALA A 33 17.79 16.96 -1.84
C ALA A 33 17.61 15.50 -2.35
N PRO A 34 18.68 14.71 -2.58
CA PRO A 34 18.56 13.28 -2.89
C PRO A 34 17.79 12.46 -1.85
N GLU A 35 18.06 12.66 -0.56
CA GLU A 35 17.41 11.92 0.52
C GLU A 35 15.93 12.26 0.61
N ILE A 36 15.59 13.54 0.50
CA ILE A 36 14.19 13.98 0.45
C ILE A 36 13.48 13.38 -0.78
N ALA A 37 14.13 13.40 -1.95
CA ALA A 37 13.57 12.81 -3.16
C ALA A 37 13.37 11.29 -3.01
N HIS A 38 14.26 10.59 -2.29
CA HIS A 38 14.11 9.18 -1.96
C HIS A 38 12.88 8.94 -1.08
N ARG A 39 12.75 9.65 0.04
CA ARG A 39 11.59 9.55 0.95
C ARG A 39 10.26 9.80 0.24
N VAL A 40 10.21 10.81 -0.63
CA VAL A 40 9.01 11.11 -1.45
C VAL A 40 8.69 9.97 -2.42
N ARG A 41 9.71 9.32 -3.00
CA ARG A 41 9.50 8.13 -3.86
C ARG A 41 9.03 6.92 -3.05
N GLU A 42 9.58 6.70 -1.87
CA GLU A 42 9.17 5.61 -0.99
C GLU A 42 7.73 5.77 -0.48
N HIS A 43 7.27 7.02 -0.29
CA HIS A 43 5.89 7.30 0.07
C HIS A 43 4.88 6.78 -0.96
N TRP A 44 5.20 6.81 -2.26
CA TRP A 44 4.38 6.15 -3.30
C TRP A 44 4.24 4.64 -3.10
N GLY A 45 5.14 4.04 -2.33
CA GLY A 45 5.03 2.66 -1.88
C GLY A 45 3.73 2.40 -1.12
N ILE A 46 3.11 3.38 -0.46
CA ILE A 46 1.81 3.21 0.21
C ILE A 46 0.72 2.87 -0.80
N GLU A 47 0.61 3.65 -1.87
CA GLU A 47 -0.36 3.43 -2.93
C GLU A 47 -0.17 2.06 -3.59
N ASN A 48 1.07 1.75 -3.97
CA ASN A 48 1.35 0.51 -4.70
C ASN A 48 1.29 -0.74 -3.81
N LYS A 49 1.76 -0.67 -2.56
CA LYS A 49 1.91 -1.84 -1.68
C LYS A 49 0.68 -2.07 -0.80
N ILE A 50 -0.10 -1.05 -0.48
CA ILE A 50 -1.26 -1.15 0.41
C ILE A 50 -2.54 -0.99 -0.38
N HIS A 51 -2.77 0.17 -1.01
CA HIS A 51 -4.04 0.48 -1.68
C HIS A 51 -4.31 -0.48 -2.85
N HIS A 52 -3.37 -0.58 -3.79
CA HIS A 52 -3.53 -1.49 -4.94
C HIS A 52 -3.80 -2.94 -4.53
N VAL A 53 -3.12 -3.45 -3.51
CA VAL A 53 -3.31 -4.83 -3.02
C VAL A 53 -4.70 -5.01 -2.39
N ARG A 54 -5.20 -4.01 -1.67
CA ARG A 54 -6.56 -4.02 -1.12
C ARG A 54 -7.61 -3.99 -2.21
N ASP A 55 -7.44 -3.14 -3.21
CA ASP A 55 -8.43 -2.99 -4.28
C ASP A 55 -8.48 -4.24 -5.14
N THR A 56 -7.32 -4.81 -5.48
CA THR A 56 -7.23 -5.97 -6.38
C THR A 56 -7.30 -7.31 -5.66
N SER A 57 -6.39 -7.59 -4.72
CA SER A 57 -6.27 -8.92 -4.09
C SER A 57 -7.38 -9.16 -3.06
N TRP A 58 -7.87 -8.11 -2.40
CA TRP A 58 -8.98 -8.18 -1.46
C TRP A 58 -10.33 -7.76 -2.05
N ALA A 59 -10.35 -7.40 -3.34
CA ALA A 59 -11.54 -6.96 -4.07
C ALA A 59 -12.32 -5.88 -3.31
N GLU A 60 -11.62 -4.96 -2.65
CA GLU A 60 -12.25 -3.98 -1.77
C GLU A 60 -13.22 -3.07 -2.51
N ASP A 61 -12.87 -2.61 -3.71
CA ASP A 61 -13.74 -1.81 -4.57
C ASP A 61 -15.04 -2.55 -4.95
N ALA A 62 -14.94 -3.87 -5.15
CA ALA A 62 -16.08 -4.72 -5.47
C ALA A 62 -16.93 -5.07 -4.21
N SER A 63 -16.48 -4.69 -3.02
CA SER A 63 -17.17 -5.02 -1.78
C SER A 63 -18.51 -4.28 -1.66
N ARG A 64 -19.57 -5.04 -1.35
CA ARG A 64 -20.94 -4.51 -1.16
C ARG A 64 -21.26 -4.17 0.29
N VAL A 65 -20.29 -4.26 1.20
CA VAL A 65 -20.47 -3.90 2.61
C VAL A 65 -20.62 -2.38 2.72
N ARG A 66 -21.83 -1.90 3.07
CA ARG A 66 -22.15 -0.46 3.12
C ARG A 66 -22.89 -0.02 4.40
N THR A 67 -23.26 -0.94 5.28
CA THR A 67 -24.12 -0.64 6.43
C THR A 67 -23.31 -0.30 7.69
N GLY A 68 -23.68 0.78 8.36
CA GLY A 68 -23.15 1.14 9.69
C GLY A 68 -21.61 1.22 9.73
N THR A 69 -21.02 0.60 10.75
CA THR A 69 -19.56 0.58 10.96
C THR A 69 -18.83 -0.51 10.18
N SER A 70 -19.56 -1.36 9.47
CA SER A 70 -19.02 -2.53 8.75
C SER A 70 -17.96 -2.18 7.70
N PRO A 71 -18.05 -1.08 6.92
CA PRO A 71 -16.97 -0.70 6.00
C PRO A 71 -15.65 -0.43 6.72
N ARG A 72 -15.70 0.26 7.88
CA ARG A 72 -14.52 0.55 8.70
C ARG A 72 -13.95 -0.74 9.32
N ALA A 73 -14.82 -1.61 9.83
CA ALA A 73 -14.41 -2.89 10.38
C ALA A 73 -13.71 -3.75 9.32
N MET A 74 -14.28 -3.86 8.12
CA MET A 74 -13.68 -4.60 7.01
C MET A 74 -12.34 -4.02 6.55
N ALA A 75 -12.21 -2.69 6.49
CA ALA A 75 -10.93 -2.04 6.21
C ALA A 75 -9.87 -2.41 7.26
N GLY A 76 -10.23 -2.42 8.54
CA GLY A 76 -9.36 -2.84 9.64
C GLY A 76 -8.92 -4.30 9.52
N LEU A 77 -9.85 -5.21 9.26
CA LEU A 77 -9.56 -6.64 9.09
C LEU A 77 -8.65 -6.93 7.90
N ARG A 78 -8.88 -6.26 6.75
CA ARG A 78 -8.01 -6.38 5.57
C ARG A 78 -6.60 -5.86 5.85
N ASN A 79 -6.47 -4.73 6.56
CA ASN A 79 -5.18 -4.19 6.96
C ASN A 79 -4.42 -5.15 7.90
N LEU A 80 -5.12 -5.72 8.89
CA LEU A 80 -4.56 -6.73 9.80
C LEU A 80 -4.04 -7.94 9.03
N ALA A 81 -4.88 -8.51 8.17
CA ALA A 81 -4.51 -9.70 7.39
C ALA A 81 -3.36 -9.41 6.40
N LEU A 82 -3.35 -8.23 5.75
CA LEU A 82 -2.23 -7.80 4.90
C LEU A 82 -0.93 -7.70 5.71
N GLY A 83 -0.97 -7.13 6.91
CA GLY A 83 0.17 -7.03 7.81
C GLY A 83 0.67 -8.40 8.26
N ALA A 84 -0.23 -9.28 8.70
CA ALA A 84 0.10 -10.64 9.14
C ALA A 84 0.77 -11.46 8.03
N LEU A 85 0.24 -11.41 6.79
CA LEU A 85 0.84 -12.09 5.65
C LEU A 85 2.25 -11.58 5.34
N ARG A 86 2.49 -10.27 5.45
CA ARG A 86 3.83 -9.69 5.25
C ARG A 86 4.81 -10.11 6.33
N LEU A 87 4.39 -10.12 7.59
CA LEU A 87 5.20 -10.56 8.72
C LEU A 87 5.55 -12.05 8.63
N ALA A 88 4.63 -12.86 8.10
CA ALA A 88 4.86 -14.27 7.80
C ALA A 88 5.71 -14.50 6.53
N GLY A 89 6.23 -13.44 5.90
CA GLY A 89 7.15 -13.56 4.76
C GLY A 89 6.50 -13.81 3.40
N HIS A 90 5.18 -13.64 3.26
CA HIS A 90 4.53 -13.80 1.97
C HIS A 90 4.89 -12.66 1.00
N ILE A 91 5.67 -12.99 -0.04
CA ILE A 91 6.03 -12.05 -1.12
C ILE A 91 4.81 -11.73 -1.99
N SER A 92 3.98 -12.73 -2.29
CA SER A 92 2.72 -12.55 -3.03
C SER A 92 1.54 -12.65 -2.07
N ILE A 93 0.88 -11.52 -1.83
CA ILE A 93 -0.31 -11.46 -0.99
C ILE A 93 -1.43 -12.31 -1.57
N ALA A 94 -1.66 -12.25 -2.89
CA ALA A 94 -2.66 -13.08 -3.54
C ALA A 94 -2.41 -14.59 -3.34
N ALA A 95 -1.14 -15.03 -3.38
CA ALA A 95 -0.80 -16.42 -3.08
C ALA A 95 -1.02 -16.76 -1.61
N GLY A 96 -0.64 -15.85 -0.69
CA GLY A 96 -0.93 -15.96 0.74
C GLY A 96 -2.42 -16.14 1.00
N LEU A 97 -3.28 -15.31 0.39
CA LEU A 97 -4.73 -15.43 0.52
C LEU A 97 -5.24 -16.79 0.05
N ARG A 98 -4.80 -17.28 -1.12
CA ARG A 98 -5.20 -18.60 -1.63
C ARG A 98 -4.75 -19.74 -0.72
N HIS A 99 -3.56 -19.63 -0.12
CA HIS A 99 -3.04 -20.62 0.82
C HIS A 99 -3.93 -20.73 2.07
N HIS A 100 -4.46 -19.61 2.57
CA HIS A 100 -5.28 -19.55 3.78
C HIS A 100 -6.78 -19.78 3.53
N ALA A 101 -7.27 -19.53 2.32
CA ALA A 101 -8.71 -19.47 2.00
C ALA A 101 -9.51 -20.75 2.28
N ARG A 102 -8.87 -21.93 2.36
CA ARG A 102 -9.54 -23.23 2.51
C ARG A 102 -9.27 -23.91 3.86
N ASP A 103 -8.61 -23.22 4.78
CA ASP A 103 -8.22 -23.80 6.06
C ASP A 103 -8.17 -22.70 7.13
N ALA A 104 -9.19 -22.69 7.99
CA ALA A 104 -9.35 -21.69 9.04
C ALA A 104 -8.27 -21.80 10.15
N THR A 105 -7.55 -22.93 10.23
CA THR A 105 -6.47 -23.10 11.22
C THR A 105 -5.21 -22.34 10.82
N ARG A 106 -4.97 -22.14 9.51
CA ARG A 106 -3.76 -21.45 9.02
C ARG A 106 -3.72 -19.98 9.42
N PRO A 107 -4.81 -19.18 9.29
CA PRO A 107 -4.81 -17.81 9.79
C PRO A 107 -4.52 -17.74 11.30
N LEU A 108 -5.06 -18.66 12.09
CA LEU A 108 -4.83 -18.69 13.54
C LEU A 108 -3.36 -18.98 13.86
N ALA A 109 -2.77 -19.99 13.20
CA ALA A 109 -1.36 -20.31 13.32
C ALA A 109 -0.46 -19.12 12.90
N THR A 110 -0.79 -18.46 11.79
CA THR A 110 -0.09 -17.23 11.33
C THR A 110 -0.15 -16.10 12.36
N LEU A 111 -1.23 -16.04 13.16
CA LEU A 111 -1.40 -15.07 14.24
C LEU A 111 -0.84 -15.55 15.60
N GLY A 112 -0.29 -16.77 15.68
CA GLY A 112 0.19 -17.36 16.92
C GLY A 112 -0.91 -17.75 17.90
N ILE A 113 -2.14 -17.96 17.41
CA ILE A 113 -3.29 -18.40 18.20
C ILE A 113 -3.42 -19.91 18.03
N THR A 114 -3.12 -20.65 19.10
CA THR A 114 -3.23 -22.12 19.18
C THR A 114 -4.42 -22.54 20.01
#